data_AF-L7VTL5-F1
#
_entry.id   AF-L7VTL5-F1
#
_cell.length_a   1.000
_cell.length_b   1.000
_cell.length_c   1.000
_cell.angle_alpha   90.00
_cell.angle_beta   90.00
_cell.angle_gamma   90.00
#
_symmetry.space_group_name_H-M   'P 1'
#
loop_
_entity.id
_entity.type
_entity.pdbx_description
1 polymer ?
#
loop_
_entity_poly.entity_id
_entity_poly.type
_entity_poly.pdbx_seq_one_letter_code
_entity_poly.pdbx_strand_id
1 'polypeptide(L)'
;AFATPTGDLKDFTEMVSIRSLETGIFLSAFRDTSKDPIDQNWNIKEIVLSDELKQKDKLADELPFGYVQFTNPKESDLCLAILEDGTFGAKSCQDDLKDGKLETVFSIMPTTTSAVQIRSLVL
;
A
#
# COMPACT_ATOMS: atom_id res chain seq x y z
N ALA A 1 36.88 -24.51 9.11
CA ALA A 1 36.24 -23.78 8.00
C ALA A 1 34.86 -23.39 8.47
N PHE A 2 34.57 -22.10 8.57
CA PHE A 2 33.22 -21.62 8.88
C PHE A 2 32.41 -21.60 7.59
N ALA A 3 31.19 -22.14 7.63
CA ALA A 3 30.28 -22.14 6.48
C ALA A 3 29.87 -20.69 6.18
N THR A 4 30.11 -20.25 4.94
CA THR A 4 29.59 -18.99 4.40
C THR A 4 28.08 -19.14 4.23
N PRO A 5 27.25 -18.22 4.76
CA PRO A 5 25.81 -18.26 4.54
C PRO A 5 25.54 -18.07 3.05
N THR A 6 25.00 -19.09 2.38
CA THR A 6 24.60 -19.01 0.98
C THR A 6 23.27 -18.27 0.89
N GLY A 7 23.34 -17.00 0.50
CA GLY A 7 22.24 -16.21 -0.06
C GLY A 7 21.30 -15.63 0.97
N ASP A 8 21.36 -14.31 1.16
CA ASP A 8 20.19 -13.57 1.62
C ASP A 8 19.04 -13.92 0.67
N LEU A 9 17.97 -14.52 1.20
CA LEU A 9 16.75 -14.75 0.44
C LEU A 9 16.35 -13.41 -0.18
N LYS A 10 15.92 -13.42 -1.44
CA LYS A 10 15.42 -12.22 -2.11
C LYS A 10 14.38 -11.58 -1.21
N ASP A 11 14.48 -10.26 -0.99
CA ASP A 11 13.52 -9.49 -0.21
C ASP A 11 12.11 -9.79 -0.75
N PHE A 12 11.36 -10.54 0.04
CA PHE A 12 10.10 -11.16 -0.38
C PHE A 12 9.04 -10.75 0.63
N THR A 13 8.20 -9.82 0.21
CA THR A 13 6.93 -9.55 0.88
C THR A 13 5.91 -10.54 0.34
N GLU A 14 5.30 -11.33 1.22
CA GLU A 14 4.15 -12.16 0.85
C GLU A 14 3.02 -11.29 0.30
N MET A 15 2.38 -11.75 -0.78
CA MET A 15 1.18 -11.13 -1.29
C MET A 15 0.06 -11.24 -0.27
N VAL A 16 -0.64 -10.14 -0.02
CA VAL A 16 -1.77 -10.08 0.89
C VAL A 16 -3.06 -9.79 0.15
N SER A 17 -4.15 -10.35 0.67
CA SER A 17 -5.50 -9.95 0.31
C SER A 17 -6.06 -9.08 1.41
N ILE A 18 -6.39 -7.82 1.10
CA ILE A 18 -6.94 -6.87 2.05
C ILE A 18 -8.46 -6.91 1.93
N ARG A 19 -9.18 -7.02 3.04
CA ARG A 19 -10.64 -7.13 3.06
C ARG A 19 -11.27 -6.21 4.09
N SER A 20 -12.44 -5.67 3.75
CA SER A 20 -13.29 -5.03 4.75
C SER A 20 -13.76 -6.06 5.77
N LEU A 21 -13.62 -5.76 7.06
CA LEU A 21 -14.18 -6.59 8.13
C LEU A 21 -15.71 -6.54 8.18
N GLU A 22 -16.32 -5.48 7.63
CA GLU A 22 -17.77 -5.32 7.62
C GLU A 22 -18.42 -6.17 6.53
N THR A 23 -17.85 -6.18 5.32
CA THR A 23 -18.47 -6.81 4.14
C THR A 23 -17.75 -8.06 3.65
N GLY A 24 -16.51 -8.30 4.09
CA GLY A 24 -15.64 -9.36 3.58
C GLY A 24 -15.12 -9.14 2.14
N ILE A 25 -15.52 -8.03 1.51
CA ILE A 25 -15.14 -7.68 0.13
C ILE A 25 -13.67 -7.27 0.09
N PHE A 26 -12.97 -7.75 -0.93
CA PHE A 26 -11.59 -7.42 -1.22
C PHE A 26 -11.43 -5.93 -1.57
N LEU A 27 -10.39 -5.32 -1.03
CA LEU A 27 -9.93 -4.00 -1.46
C LEU A 27 -9.12 -4.17 -2.75
N SER A 28 -9.74 -3.97 -3.90
CA SER A 28 -9.08 -4.10 -5.20
C SER A 28 -9.70 -3.16 -6.25
N ALA A 29 -8.84 -2.48 -7.00
CA ALA A 29 -9.23 -1.68 -8.16
C ALA A 29 -9.62 -2.55 -9.38
N PHE A 30 -9.30 -3.84 -9.36
CA PHE A 30 -9.49 -4.77 -10.48
C PHE A 30 -10.60 -5.78 -10.22
N ARG A 31 -11.39 -5.61 -9.16
CA ARG A 31 -12.43 -6.55 -8.72
C ARG A 31 -13.41 -6.88 -9.85
N ASP A 32 -13.83 -5.85 -10.56
CA ASP A 32 -14.90 -5.96 -11.55
C ASP A 32 -14.35 -6.15 -12.98
N THR A 33 -13.04 -5.95 -13.19
CA THR A 33 -12.40 -5.94 -14.51
C THR A 33 -11.46 -7.12 -14.75
N SER A 34 -10.85 -7.71 -13.72
CA SER A 34 -9.99 -8.90 -13.85
C SER A 34 -10.64 -10.16 -13.29
N LYS A 35 -10.38 -11.30 -13.95
CA LYS A 35 -10.74 -12.64 -13.48
C LYS A 35 -9.56 -13.40 -12.87
N ASP A 36 -8.35 -12.86 -12.95
CA ASP A 36 -7.17 -13.48 -12.35
C ASP A 36 -7.14 -13.18 -10.84
N PRO A 37 -7.11 -14.20 -9.97
CA PRO A 37 -7.02 -14.01 -8.53
C PRO A 37 -5.80 -13.21 -8.07
N ILE A 38 -4.69 -13.25 -8.82
CA ILE A 38 -3.46 -12.53 -8.45
C ILE A 38 -3.71 -11.01 -8.47
N ASP A 39 -4.56 -10.52 -9.37
CA ASP A 39 -4.86 -9.09 -9.51
C ASP A 39 -5.73 -8.55 -8.36
N GLN A 40 -6.20 -9.42 -7.47
CA GLN A 40 -6.96 -9.05 -6.26
C GLN A 40 -6.08 -8.98 -5.00
N ASN A 41 -4.79 -9.26 -5.13
CA ASN A 41 -3.81 -9.22 -4.05
C ASN A 41 -2.83 -8.06 -4.25
N TRP A 42 -2.10 -7.73 -3.18
CA TRP A 42 -1.14 -6.64 -3.14
C TRP A 42 0.13 -7.07 -2.45
N ASN A 43 1.26 -6.52 -2.88
CA ASN A 43 2.46 -6.48 -2.05
C ASN A 43 2.42 -5.22 -1.19
N ILE A 44 2.88 -5.31 0.05
CA ILE A 44 3.02 -4.15 0.93
C ILE A 44 4.45 -3.63 0.79
N LYS A 45 4.60 -2.42 0.25
CA LYS A 45 5.89 -1.76 0.14
C LYS A 45 5.96 -0.61 1.14
N GLU A 46 6.79 -0.74 2.15
CA GLU A 46 7.11 0.39 3.02
C GLU A 46 7.88 1.46 2.25
N ILE A 47 7.53 2.72 2.46
CA ILE A 47 8.18 3.86 1.80
C ILE A 47 8.53 4.95 2.80
N VAL A 48 9.60 5.68 2.50
CA VAL A 48 9.97 6.90 3.23
C VAL A 48 9.64 8.09 2.35
N LEU A 49 8.69 8.90 2.80
CA LEU A 49 8.36 10.15 2.13
C LEU A 49 9.49 11.19 2.31
N SER A 50 9.64 12.08 1.34
CA SER A 50 10.46 13.29 1.53
C SER A 50 9.84 14.18 2.60
N ASP A 51 10.64 15.06 3.20
CA ASP A 51 10.13 15.95 4.26
C ASP A 51 9.04 16.89 3.75
N GLU A 52 9.10 17.29 2.48
CA GLU A 52 8.04 18.06 1.81
C GLU A 52 6.72 17.27 1.74
N LEU A 53 6.78 15.99 1.36
CA LEU A 53 5.59 15.15 1.26
C LEU A 53 5.03 14.77 2.64
N LYS A 54 5.90 14.56 3.64
CA LYS A 54 5.46 14.31 5.03
C LYS A 54 4.64 15.47 5.59
N GLN A 55 4.97 16.71 5.25
CA GLN A 55 4.22 17.90 5.70
C GLN A 55 2.78 17.94 5.19
N LYS A 56 2.45 17.15 4.16
CA LYS A 56 1.07 17.02 3.68
C LYS A 56 0.21 16.13 4.58
N ASP A 57 0.82 15.24 5.35
CA ASP A 57 0.11 14.44 6.36
C ASP A 57 -0.12 15.25 7.63
N LYS A 58 -1.31 15.86 7.71
CA LYS A 58 -1.74 16.69 8.85
C LYS A 58 -1.90 15.89 10.15
N LEU A 59 -1.93 14.57 10.07
CA LEU A 59 -2.14 13.67 11.20
C LEU A 59 -0.86 12.87 11.53
N ALA A 60 0.29 13.23 10.94
CA ALA A 60 1.55 12.52 11.16
C ALA A 60 1.98 12.52 12.63
N ASP A 61 1.77 13.63 13.34
CA ASP A 61 2.14 13.76 14.75
C ASP A 61 1.26 12.92 15.68
N GLU A 62 -0.03 12.79 15.34
CA GLU A 62 -0.99 12.02 16.13
C GLU A 62 -0.95 10.51 15.80
N LEU A 63 -0.61 10.18 14.55
CA LEU A 63 -0.67 8.83 13.99
C LEU A 63 0.63 8.48 13.23
N PRO A 64 1.79 8.35 13.92
CA PRO A 64 3.10 8.19 13.30
C PRO A 64 3.39 6.72 12.90
N PHE A 65 2.48 6.08 12.16
CA PHE A 65 2.57 4.65 11.81
C PHE A 65 3.30 4.37 10.49
N GLY A 66 4.02 5.37 9.96
CA GLY A 66 4.75 5.25 8.70
C GLY A 66 3.84 5.18 7.48
N TYR A 67 4.46 4.94 6.33
CA TYR A 67 3.81 5.02 5.02
C TYR A 67 4.08 3.77 4.21
N VAL A 68 3.04 3.30 3.53
CA VAL A 68 3.10 2.15 2.64
C VAL A 68 2.43 2.47 1.31
N GLN A 69 2.86 1.74 0.29
CA GLN A 69 2.18 1.60 -0.99
C GLN A 69 1.75 0.14 -1.16
N PHE A 70 0.51 -0.08 -1.59
CA PHE A 70 0.02 -1.40 -1.97
C PHE A 70 0.27 -1.60 -3.46
N THR A 71 1.33 -2.35 -3.81
CA THR A 71 1.79 -2.52 -5.20
C THR A 71 1.22 -3.78 -5.81
N ASN A 72 0.93 -3.75 -7.11
CA ASN A 72 0.41 -4.88 -7.85
C ASN A 72 1.47 -6.00 -7.89
N PRO A 73 1.09 -7.28 -7.69
CA PRO A 73 2.06 -8.37 -7.68
C PRO A 73 2.81 -8.63 -8.99
N LYS A 74 2.22 -8.23 -10.12
CA LYS A 74 2.78 -8.42 -11.46
C LYS A 74 3.52 -7.19 -11.97
N GLU A 75 3.12 -5.99 -11.53
CA GLU A 75 3.66 -4.71 -11.96
C GLU A 75 3.98 -3.83 -10.76
N SER A 76 5.26 -3.78 -10.38
CA SER A 76 5.68 -3.16 -9.10
C SER A 76 5.49 -1.64 -9.01
N ASP A 77 5.29 -0.98 -10.16
CA ASP A 77 4.97 0.45 -10.21
C ASP A 77 3.46 0.72 -10.31
N LEU A 78 2.60 -0.29 -10.37
CA LEU A 78 1.16 -0.11 -10.35
C LEU A 78 0.66 -0.23 -8.91
N CYS A 79 0.11 0.84 -8.35
CA CYS A 79 -0.37 0.90 -6.97
C CYS A 79 -1.90 0.99 -6.89
N LEU A 80 -2.47 0.45 -5.81
CA LEU A 80 -3.80 0.87 -5.35
C LEU A 80 -3.78 2.38 -5.08
N ALA A 81 -4.83 3.08 -5.51
CA ALA A 81 -4.99 4.51 -5.28
C ALA A 81 -6.42 4.83 -4.80
N ILE A 82 -6.56 5.91 -4.02
CA ILE A 82 -7.82 6.62 -3.87
C ILE A 82 -7.79 7.80 -4.83
N LEU A 83 -8.60 7.72 -5.89
CA LEU A 83 -8.66 8.74 -6.93
C LEU A 83 -9.30 10.03 -6.39
N GLU A 84 -9.15 11.13 -7.12
CA GLU A 84 -9.70 12.46 -6.77
C GLU A 84 -11.22 12.45 -6.55
N ASP A 85 -11.94 11.49 -7.16
CA ASP A 85 -13.39 11.30 -6.98
C ASP A 85 -13.76 10.45 -5.75
N GLY A 86 -12.77 10.03 -4.96
CA GLY A 86 -12.92 9.19 -3.77
C GLY A 86 -13.07 7.70 -4.06
N THR A 87 -12.98 7.26 -5.31
CA THR A 87 -13.08 5.84 -5.67
C THR A 87 -11.73 5.13 -5.62
N PHE A 88 -11.76 3.80 -5.49
CA PHE A 88 -10.56 2.99 -5.63
C PHE A 88 -10.19 2.81 -7.09
N GLY A 89 -8.93 3.12 -7.42
CA GLY A 89 -8.35 2.95 -8.74
C GLY A 89 -6.94 2.40 -8.67
N ALA A 90 -6.28 2.36 -9.82
CA ALA A 90 -4.87 2.01 -9.92
C ALA A 90 -4.09 3.09 -10.66
N LYS A 91 -2.90 3.43 -10.17
CA LYS A 91 -2.02 4.48 -10.72
C LYS A 91 -0.55 4.08 -10.61
N SER A 92 0.32 4.79 -11.31
CA SER A 92 1.76 4.67 -11.09
C SER A 92 2.12 5.12 -9.66
N CYS A 93 2.82 4.27 -8.93
CA CYS A 93 3.35 4.55 -7.60
C CYS A 93 4.39 5.69 -7.63
N GLN A 94 5.26 5.68 -8.64
CA GLN A 94 6.34 6.65 -8.80
C GLN A 94 5.83 8.01 -9.25
N ASP A 95 4.95 8.05 -10.27
CA ASP A 95 4.42 9.32 -10.75
C ASP A 95 3.57 10.01 -9.68
N ASP A 96 2.81 9.25 -8.88
CA ASP A 96 2.02 9.80 -7.79
C ASP A 96 2.86 10.49 -6.70
N LEU A 97 4.02 9.91 -6.37
CA LEU A 97 4.99 10.53 -5.44
C LEU A 97 5.68 11.74 -6.07
N LYS A 98 6.05 11.65 -7.35
CA LYS A 98 6.72 12.73 -8.09
C LYS A 98 5.82 13.95 -8.26
N ASP A 99 4.54 13.73 -8.54
CA ASP A 99 3.52 14.78 -8.65
C ASP A 99 3.05 15.26 -7.27
N GLY A 100 3.46 14.56 -6.21
CA GLY A 100 3.13 14.89 -4.82
C GLY A 100 1.64 14.77 -4.51
N LYS A 101 0.92 13.92 -5.23
CA LYS A 101 -0.53 13.71 -5.05
C LYS A 101 -0.84 12.84 -3.85
N LEU A 102 0.02 11.86 -3.54
CA LEU A 102 -0.12 10.94 -2.40
C LEU A 102 -1.39 10.05 -2.44
N GLU A 103 -2.04 9.91 -3.59
CA GLU A 103 -3.24 9.09 -3.78
C GLU A 103 -2.96 7.59 -3.60
N THR A 104 -1.71 7.18 -3.84
CA THR A 104 -1.24 5.80 -3.68
C THR A 104 -0.65 5.52 -2.31
N VAL A 105 -0.56 6.53 -1.43
CA VAL A 105 0.11 6.42 -0.14
C VAL A 105 -0.89 6.20 0.97
N PHE A 106 -0.61 5.18 1.77
CA PHE A 106 -1.45 4.78 2.90
C PHE A 106 -0.62 4.66 4.17
N SER A 107 -1.30 4.64 5.31
CA SER A 107 -0.74 4.28 6.61
C SER A 107 -1.55 3.12 7.21
N ILE A 108 -0.85 2.09 7.69
CA ILE A 108 -1.45 0.93 8.35
C ILE A 108 -1.41 1.18 9.86
N MET A 109 -2.56 1.44 10.45
CA MET A 109 -2.70 1.75 11.87
C MET A 109 -3.12 0.48 12.63
N PRO A 110 -2.33 0.05 13.63
CA PRO A 110 -2.67 -1.11 14.44
C PRO A 110 -3.91 -0.82 15.31
N THR A 111 -4.67 -1.87 15.63
CA THR A 111 -5.78 -1.81 16.59
C THR A 111 -5.46 -2.68 17.81
N THR A 112 -6.39 -2.76 18.78
CA THR A 112 -6.29 -3.71 19.91
C THR A 112 -6.55 -5.16 19.51
N THR A 113 -6.87 -5.42 18.24
CA THR A 113 -7.06 -6.76 17.66
C THR A 113 -6.05 -6.98 16.53
N SER A 114 -6.07 -8.15 15.89
CA SER A 114 -5.28 -8.42 14.68
C SER A 114 -5.75 -7.66 13.44
N ALA A 115 -6.85 -6.90 13.53
CA ALA A 115 -7.29 -6.01 12.47
C ALA A 115 -6.45 -4.74 12.41
N VAL A 116 -6.40 -4.13 11.23
CA VAL A 116 -5.77 -2.83 11.01
C VAL A 116 -6.78 -1.83 10.47
N GLN A 117 -6.57 -0.56 10.78
CA GLN A 117 -7.20 0.54 10.06
C GLN A 117 -6.23 1.01 8.97
N ILE A 118 -6.75 1.26 7.77
CA ILE A 118 -5.95 1.76 6.65
C ILE A 118 -6.40 3.19 6.39
N ARG A 119 -5.48 4.14 6.53
CA ARG A 119 -5.70 5.56 6.28
C ARG A 119 -5.04 5.96 4.98
N SER A 120 -5.73 6.70 4.12
CA SER A 120 -5.12 7.36 2.96
C SER A 120 -4.61 8.74 3.34
N LEU A 121 -3.64 9.28 2.60
CA LEU A 121 -3.07 10.61 2.85
C LEU A 121 -3.76 11.76 2.09
N VAL A 122 -4.73 11.46 1.22
CA VAL A 122 -5.46 12.48 0.42
C VAL A 122 -6.79 12.93 1.00
N LEU A 123 -7.34 12.20 1.97
CA LEU A 123 -8.65 12.48 2.60
C LEU A 123 -8.52 12.94 4.06
#